data_AF-A0AAD7D0J8-F1
#
_entry.id   AF-A0AAD7D0J8-F1
#
_cell.length_a   1.000
_cell.length_b   1.000
_cell.length_c   1.000
_cell.angle_alpha   90.00
_cell.angle_beta   90.00
_cell.angle_gamma   90.00
#
_symmetry.space_group_name_H-M   'P 1'
#
loop_
_entity.id
_entity.type
_entity.pdbx_description
1 polymer ?
#
loop_
_entity_poly.entity_id
_entity_poly.type
_entity_poly.pdbx_seq_one_letter_code
_entity_poly.pdbx_strand_id
1 'polypeptide(L)'
;NRSVTQSSYNAPCTPAVGGLDSGFKPPNGSDVNRFRTWNFTVNNDQQPMWFFCQQLLPVPHCNAGMVAVVNAPSYGFENFSAFQAAAQ
;
A
#
# COMPACT_ATOMS: atom_id res chain seq x y z
N ASN A 1 5.29 1.83 -13.14
CA ASN A 1 5.07 2.94 -12.19
C ASN A 1 4.60 2.34 -10.86
N ARG A 2 4.87 2.93 -9.70
CA ARG A 2 4.38 2.43 -8.39
C ARG A 2 3.86 3.60 -7.56
N SER A 3 2.84 3.35 -6.75
CA SER A 3 2.37 4.27 -5.70
C SER A 3 2.30 3.55 -4.36
N VAL A 4 2.25 4.34 -3.29
CA VAL A 4 1.85 3.92 -1.95
C VAL A 4 0.65 4.79 -1.59
N THR A 5 -0.53 4.21 -1.71
CA THR A 5 -1.81 4.91 -1.49
C THR A 5 -2.52 4.24 -0.33
N GLN A 6 -2.97 5.04 0.63
CA GLN A 6 -3.67 4.55 1.81
C GLN A 6 -5.05 4.04 1.41
N SER A 7 -5.40 2.88 1.94
CA SER A 7 -6.70 2.24 1.84
C SER A 7 -7.20 1.89 3.24
N SER A 8 -8.21 1.03 3.31
CA SER A 8 -8.70 0.44 4.54
C SER A 8 -8.62 -1.08 4.48
N TYR A 9 -8.60 -1.74 5.64
CA TYR A 9 -8.58 -3.19 5.72
C TYR A 9 -9.71 -3.85 4.91
N ASN A 10 -10.92 -3.27 4.96
CA ASN A 10 -12.10 -3.76 4.26
C ASN A 10 -12.18 -3.38 2.77
N ALA A 11 -11.32 -2.49 2.28
CA ALA A 11 -11.30 -2.05 0.89
C ALA A 11 -9.86 -1.90 0.38
N PRO A 12 -9.08 -3.00 0.33
CA PRO A 12 -7.62 -2.99 0.14
C PRO A 12 -7.16 -2.25 -1.11
N CYS A 13 -7.92 -2.34 -2.21
CA CYS A 13 -7.59 -1.76 -3.50
C CYS A 13 -8.33 -0.45 -3.82
N THR A 14 -8.91 0.20 -2.81
CA THR A 14 -9.63 1.47 -2.96
C THR A 14 -8.94 2.58 -2.17
N PRO A 15 -8.68 3.77 -2.76
CA PRO A 15 -8.15 4.90 -2.00
C PRO A 15 -9.08 5.28 -0.84
N ALA A 16 -8.53 5.42 0.36
CA ALA A 16 -9.25 5.98 1.49
C ALA A 16 -9.50 7.48 1.26
N VAL A 17 -10.71 7.95 1.56
CA VAL A 17 -11.05 9.38 1.45
C VAL A 17 -10.20 10.19 2.42
N GLY A 18 -9.45 11.17 1.89
CA GLY A 18 -8.50 11.97 2.68
C GLY A 18 -7.27 11.19 3.17
N GLY A 19 -7.07 9.97 2.69
CA GLY A 19 -5.91 9.15 3.01
C GLY A 19 -4.63 9.66 2.38
N LEU A 20 -3.51 9.15 2.87
CA LEU A 20 -2.20 9.47 2.30
C LEU A 20 -2.04 8.89 0.90
N ASP A 21 -1.38 9.62 0.01
CA ASP A 21 -1.03 9.12 -1.33
C ASP A 21 0.34 9.65 -1.74
N SER A 22 1.27 8.75 -2.04
CA SER A 22 2.57 9.15 -2.61
C SER A 22 2.43 9.74 -4.02
N GLY A 23 1.29 9.47 -4.67
CA GLY A 23 1.13 9.53 -6.10
C GLY A 23 2.02 8.53 -6.81
N PHE A 24 1.84 8.42 -8.12
CA PHE A 24 2.65 7.56 -8.96
C PHE A 24 4.10 8.06 -9.10
N LYS A 25 5.07 7.21 -8.76
CA LYS A 25 6.50 7.47 -8.95
C LYS A 25 7.09 6.60 -10.08
N PRO A 26 7.50 7.20 -11.22
CA PRO A 26 8.09 6.44 -12.30
C PRO A 26 9.42 5.81 -11.85
N PRO A 27 9.77 4.62 -12.38
CA PRO A 27 11.08 4.04 -12.16
C PRO A 27 12.20 4.99 -12.61
N ASN A 28 13.38 4.90 -11.98
CA ASN A 28 14.55 5.71 -12.33
C ASN A 28 15.21 5.21 -13.63
N GLY A 29 14.54 5.39 -14.77
CA GLY A 29 15.09 5.00 -16.07
C GLY A 29 15.58 3.54 -16.08
N SER A 30 16.84 3.33 -16.49
CA SER A 30 17.53 2.03 -16.50
C SER A 30 18.08 1.59 -15.14
N ASP A 31 18.08 2.45 -14.12
CA ASP A 31 18.55 2.12 -12.78
C ASP A 31 17.37 1.66 -11.91
N VAL A 32 17.06 0.37 -12.05
CA VAL A 32 16.01 -0.31 -11.28
C VAL A 32 16.32 -0.40 -9.78
N ASN A 33 17.57 -0.11 -9.36
CA ASN A 33 18.01 -0.19 -7.97
C ASN A 33 17.88 1.15 -7.23
N ARG A 34 17.65 2.25 -7.95
CA ARG A 34 17.39 3.55 -7.32
C ARG A 34 15.91 3.68 -6.98
N PHE A 35 15.57 3.39 -5.72
CA PHE A 35 14.21 3.55 -5.23
C PHE A 35 13.79 5.03 -5.13
N ARG A 36 12.49 5.27 -5.26
CA ARG A 36 11.88 6.57 -4.99
C ARG A 36 11.47 6.60 -3.52
N THR A 37 11.86 7.64 -2.82
CA THR A 37 11.49 7.84 -1.42
C THR A 37 10.31 8.79 -1.35
N TRP A 38 9.32 8.42 -0.57
CA TRP A 38 8.24 9.29 -0.12
C TRP A 38 8.07 9.08 1.37
N ASN A 39 8.02 10.17 2.13
CA ASN A 39 8.02 10.15 3.58
C ASN A 39 6.67 10.66 4.08
N PHE A 40 6.16 10.05 5.14
CA PHE A 40 5.03 10.52 5.91
C PHE A 40 5.27 10.24 7.39
N THR A 41 4.58 10.95 8.26
CA THR A 41 4.67 10.77 9.72
C THR A 41 3.53 9.88 10.20
N VAL A 42 3.87 8.87 10.99
CA VAL A 42 2.89 8.05 11.72
C VAL A 42 2.52 8.81 13.00
N ASN A 43 1.27 9.30 13.07
CA ASN A 43 0.80 10.09 14.21
C ASN A 43 0.24 9.23 15.37
N ASN A 44 -0.07 7.96 15.11
CA ASN A 44 -0.55 7.01 16.11
C ASN A 44 0.05 5.63 15.80
N ASP A 45 0.91 5.13 16.69
CA ASP A 45 1.63 3.86 16.49
C ASP A 45 0.81 2.61 16.86
N GLN A 46 -0.35 2.79 17.51
CA GLN A 46 -1.26 1.71 17.88
C GLN A 46 -2.28 1.36 16.80
N GLN A 47 -2.38 2.18 15.73
CA GLN A 47 -3.35 1.97 14.66
C GLN A 47 -2.68 1.44 13.39
N PRO A 48 -3.17 0.33 12.81
CA PRO A 48 -2.65 -0.14 11.55
C PRO A 48 -3.01 0.83 10.42
N MET A 49 -2.05 1.03 9.51
CA MET A 49 -2.26 1.81 8.30
C MET A 49 -2.09 0.89 7.10
N TRP A 50 -3.12 0.83 6.27
CA TRP A 50 -3.22 -0.09 5.14
C TRP A 50 -2.94 0.66 3.83
N PHE A 51 -2.14 0.07 2.96
CA PHE A 51 -1.71 0.69 1.72
C PHE A 51 -1.75 -0.28 0.54
N PHE A 52 -1.88 0.26 -0.66
CA PHE A 52 -1.80 -0.48 -1.91
C PHE A 52 -1.15 0.35 -3.00
N CYS A 53 -0.80 -0.31 -4.10
CA CYS A 53 -0.38 0.35 -5.34
C CYS A 53 -1.57 0.50 -6.30
N GLN A 54 -1.85 1.74 -6.73
CA GLN A 54 -2.95 2.09 -7.64
C GLN A 54 -2.73 1.64 -9.10
N GLN A 55 -1.57 1.10 -9.45
CA GLN A 55 -1.24 0.75 -10.83
C GLN A 55 -2.12 -0.39 -11.33
N LEU A 56 -2.81 -0.17 -12.46
CA LEU A 56 -3.70 -1.15 -13.09
C LEU A 56 -3.04 -1.95 -14.22
N LEU A 57 -1.88 -1.50 -14.70
CA LEU A 57 -1.21 -2.08 -15.87
C LEU A 57 0.19 -2.62 -15.54
N PRO A 58 0.61 -3.73 -16.18
CA PRO A 58 -0.13 -4.54 -17.16
C PRO A 58 -1.20 -5.44 -16.53
N VAL A 59 -1.13 -5.63 -15.21
CA VAL A 59 -2.12 -6.30 -14.35
C VAL A 59 -2.34 -5.38 -13.15
N PRO A 60 -3.53 -5.35 -12.53
CA PRO A 60 -3.73 -4.60 -11.29
C PRO A 60 -2.74 -5.03 -10.21
N HIS A 61 -1.82 -4.12 -9.84
CA HIS A 61 -0.76 -4.39 -8.89
C HIS A 61 -1.33 -4.78 -7.52
N CYS A 62 -2.41 -4.12 -7.09
CA CYS A 62 -3.09 -4.45 -5.83
C CYS A 62 -3.59 -5.90 -5.80
N ASN A 63 -4.34 -6.32 -6.82
CA ASN A 63 -4.84 -7.69 -6.95
C ASN A 63 -3.72 -8.71 -7.19
N ALA A 64 -2.56 -8.28 -7.69
CA ALA A 64 -1.35 -9.09 -7.74
C ALA A 64 -0.63 -9.19 -6.38
N GLY A 65 -1.21 -8.65 -5.30
CA GLY A 65 -0.69 -8.72 -3.94
C GLY A 65 0.24 -7.58 -3.54
N MET A 66 0.33 -6.51 -4.35
CA MET A 66 1.14 -5.33 -4.04
C MET A 66 0.43 -4.40 -3.05
N VAL A 67 0.35 -4.89 -1.81
CA VAL A 67 -0.20 -4.21 -0.65
C VAL A 67 0.82 -4.12 0.47
N ALA A 68 0.63 -3.20 1.40
CA ALA A 68 1.48 -3.03 2.57
C ALA A 68 0.65 -2.63 3.79
N VAL A 69 1.22 -2.87 4.98
CA VAL A 69 0.66 -2.45 6.25
C VAL A 69 1.77 -1.89 7.13
N VAL A 70 1.49 -0.79 7.80
CA VAL A 70 2.32 -0.24 8.89
C VAL A 70 1.60 -0.53 10.20
N ASN A 71 2.34 -0.96 11.23
CA ASN A 71 1.81 -1.31 12.55
C ASN A 71 0.67 -2.33 12.51
N ALA A 72 0.85 -3.41 11.73
CA ALA A 72 -0.11 -4.52 11.74
C ALA A 72 -0.27 -5.10 13.15
N PRO A 73 -1.49 -5.51 13.54
CA PRO A 73 -1.73 -6.31 14.73
C PRO A 73 -0.83 -7.54 14.78
N SER A 74 -0.22 -7.81 15.95
CA SER A 74 0.61 -8.99 16.18
C SER A 74 -0.21 -10.26 16.45
N TYR A 75 -1.53 -10.13 16.61
CA TYR A 75 -2.49 -11.20 16.84
C TYR A 75 -3.86 -10.83 16.25
N GLY A 76 -4.71 -11.83 16.01
CA GLY A 76 -6.06 -11.64 15.47
C GLY A 76 -6.15 -11.74 13.93
N PHE A 77 -7.35 -11.45 13.42
CA PHE A 77 -7.72 -11.66 12.02
C PHE A 77 -7.29 -10.52 11.08
N GLU A 78 -7.06 -9.32 11.62
CA GLU A 78 -6.62 -8.14 10.86
C GLU A 78 -5.10 -8.12 10.68
N ASN A 79 -4.51 -9.17 10.10
CA ASN A 79 -3.07 -9.24 9.84
C ASN A 79 -2.74 -9.06 8.35
N PHE A 80 -1.44 -8.93 8.03
CA PHE A 80 -0.99 -8.72 6.64
C PHE A 80 -1.44 -9.82 5.69
N SER A 81 -1.39 -11.09 6.11
CA SER A 81 -1.78 -12.22 5.27
C SER A 81 -3.27 -12.13 4.89
N ALA A 82 -4.13 -11.84 5.87
CA ALA A 82 -5.55 -11.63 5.61
C ALA A 82 -5.82 -10.42 4.70
N PHE A 83 -5.08 -9.32 4.89
CA PHE A 83 -5.18 -8.15 4.04
C PHE A 83 -4.74 -8.40 2.59
N GLN A 84 -3.63 -9.14 2.40
CA GLN A 84 -3.15 -9.53 1.08
C GLN A 84 -4.13 -10.48 0.37
N ALA A 85 -4.73 -11.43 1.11
CA ALA A 85 -5.76 -12.32 0.56
C ALA A 85 -7.02 -11.54 0.16
N ALA A 86 -7.46 -10.56 0.95
CA ALA A 86 -8.61 -9.71 0.64
C ALA A 86 -8.40 -8.78 -0.57
N ALA A 87 -7.14 -8.55 -0.97
CA ALA A 87 -6.79 -7.71 -2.10
C ALA A 87 -6.93 -8.43 -3.46
N GLN A 88 -7.00 -9.77 -3.48
CA GLN A 88 -7.06 -10.59 -4.68
C GLN A 88 -8.49 -10.67 -5.23
#